data_AF-A0AAE4ZKE9-F1
#
_entry.id   AF-A0AAE4ZKE9-F1
#
_cell.length_a   1.000
_cell.length_b   1.000
_cell.length_c   1.000
_cell.angle_alpha   90.00
_cell.angle_beta   90.00
_cell.angle_gamma   90.00
#
_symmetry.space_group_name_H-M   'P 1'
#
loop_
_entity.id
_entity.type
_entity.pdbx_description
1 polymer ?
#
loop_
_entity_poly.entity_id
_entity_poly.type
_entity_poly.pdbx_seq_one_letter_code
_entity_poly.pdbx_strand_id
1 'polypeptide(L)'
;MTVTRSILLFVLAALFEIGGAWLVWQGVREQRGWLWVGAGMIALGIYGLVATLQPDANFGRILAAYGGVFVAGSLLWAVMMDGFRPDRYDIIGALICLCGVGVIMYAR
;
A
#
# COMPACT_ATOMS: atom_id res chain seq x y z
N MET A 1 6.61 12.03 -18.79
CA MET A 1 6.01 11.16 -17.76
C MET A 1 7.14 10.46 -17.03
N THR A 2 7.58 10.97 -15.88
CA THR A 2 8.73 10.38 -15.16
C THR A 2 8.24 9.20 -14.35
N VAL A 3 8.74 7.99 -14.64
CA VAL A 3 8.49 6.75 -13.87
C VAL A 3 8.66 7.00 -12.37
N THR A 4 9.62 7.85 -11.99
CA THR A 4 9.85 8.35 -10.64
C THR A 4 8.60 8.94 -9.98
N ARG A 5 7.83 9.77 -10.70
CA ARG A 5 6.60 10.38 -10.16
C ARG A 5 5.57 9.30 -9.82
N SER A 6 5.45 8.28 -10.66
CA SER A 6 4.48 7.21 -10.42
C SER A 6 4.85 6.33 -9.24
N ILE A 7 6.13 6.00 -9.10
CA ILE A 7 6.65 5.27 -7.94
C ILE A 7 6.40 6.07 -6.66
N LEU A 8 6.70 7.37 -6.65
CA LEU A 8 6.48 8.23 -5.48
C LEU A 8 5.00 8.29 -5.09
N LEU A 9 4.09 8.40 -6.06
CA LEU A 9 2.65 8.38 -5.81
C LEU A 9 2.17 7.02 -5.28
N PHE A 10 2.72 5.91 -5.77
CA PHE A 10 2.39 4.58 -5.24
C PHE A 10 2.88 4.37 -3.82
N VAL A 11 4.09 4.84 -3.49
CA VAL A 11 4.61 4.80 -2.12
C VAL A 11 3.72 5.65 -1.21
N LEU A 12 3.37 6.87 -1.63
CA LEU A 12 2.49 7.76 -0.87
C LEU A 12 1.10 7.14 -0.67
N ALA A 13 0.53 6.55 -1.72
CA ALA A 13 -0.73 5.84 -1.66
C ALA A 13 -0.68 4.67 -0.65
N ALA A 14 0.38 3.85 -0.72
CA ALA A 14 0.59 2.73 0.19
C ALA A 14 0.70 3.18 1.66
N LEU A 15 1.41 4.29 1.92
CA LEU A 15 1.51 4.85 3.27
C LEU A 15 0.15 5.26 3.83
N PHE A 16 -0.69 5.93 3.03
CA PHE A 16 -2.01 6.36 3.46
C PHE A 16 -3.00 5.20 3.58
N GLU A 17 -2.94 4.21 2.67
CA GLU A 17 -3.83 3.07 2.70
C GLU A 17 -3.50 2.13 3.87
N ILE A 18 -2.25 1.66 3.94
CA ILE A 18 -1.79 0.72 4.97
C ILE A 18 -1.82 1.40 6.33
N GLY A 19 -1.31 2.63 6.43
CA GLY A 19 -1.35 3.41 7.65
C GLY A 19 -2.78 3.74 8.10
N GLY A 20 -3.66 4.08 7.17
CA GLY A 20 -5.08 4.31 7.45
C GLY A 20 -5.78 3.06 7.98
N ALA A 21 -5.56 1.92 7.34
CA ALA A 21 -6.09 0.63 7.79
C ALA A 21 -5.54 0.25 9.17
N TRP A 22 -4.24 0.45 9.40
CA TRP A 22 -3.60 0.21 10.69
C TRP A 22 -4.19 1.12 11.79
N LEU A 23 -4.40 2.41 11.53
CA LEU A 23 -5.03 3.33 12.49
C LEU A 23 -6.46 2.90 12.86
N VAL A 24 -7.24 2.45 11.88
CA VAL A 24 -8.59 1.88 12.14
C VAL A 24 -8.48 0.61 12.97
N TRP A 25 -7.55 -0.29 12.65
CA TRP A 25 -7.29 -1.49 13.44
C TRP A 25 -6.97 -1.15 14.89
N GLN A 26 -6.05 -0.22 15.12
CA GLN A 26 -5.66 0.27 16.43
C GLN A 26 -6.84 0.89 17.20
N GLY A 27 -7.72 1.62 16.52
CA GLY A 27 -8.91 2.20 17.15
C GLY A 27 -9.95 1.17 17.57
N VAL A 28 -10.24 0.18 16.71
CA VAL A 28 -11.32 -0.80 16.92
C VAL A 28 -10.86 -2.04 17.68
N ARG A 29 -9.77 -2.68 17.25
CA ARG A 29 -9.27 -3.94 17.82
C ARG A 29 -8.46 -3.71 19.09
N GLU A 30 -7.58 -2.71 19.09
CA GLU A 30 -6.74 -2.38 20.25
C GLU A 30 -7.41 -1.39 21.23
N GLN A 31 -8.70 -1.05 21.02
CA GLN A 31 -9.51 -0.19 21.89
C GLN A 31 -8.88 1.19 22.18
N ARG A 32 -8.03 1.71 21.29
CA ARG A 32 -7.36 3.03 21.46
C ARG A 32 -8.32 4.21 21.24
N GLY A 33 -9.55 3.93 20.78
CA GLY A 33 -10.65 4.87 20.73
C GLY A 33 -10.96 5.45 19.35
N TRP A 34 -12.10 6.16 19.28
CA TRP A 34 -12.68 6.69 18.04
C TRP A 34 -11.81 7.71 17.29
N LEU A 35 -10.88 8.38 17.99
CA LEU A 35 -9.94 9.32 17.36
C LEU A 35 -9.00 8.61 16.37
N TRP A 36 -8.54 7.40 16.70
CA TRP A 36 -7.70 6.59 15.84
C TRP A 36 -8.46 6.10 14.61
N VAL A 37 -9.72 5.69 14.81
CA VAL A 37 -10.62 5.32 13.71
C VAL A 37 -10.85 6.51 12.78
N GLY A 38 -11.17 7.70 13.33
CA GLY A 38 -11.39 8.90 12.54
C GLY A 38 -10.16 9.31 11.72
N ALA A 39 -8.97 9.29 12.34
CA ALA A 39 -7.71 9.56 11.64
C ALA A 39 -7.44 8.53 10.52
N GLY A 40 -7.69 7.25 10.79
CA GLY A 40 -7.56 6.18 9.81
C GLY A 40 -8.52 6.34 8.62
N MET A 41 -9.78 6.69 8.87
CA MET A 41 -10.76 6.95 7.81
C MET A 41 -10.37 8.15 6.94
N ILE A 42 -9.84 9.22 7.55
CA ILE A 42 -9.33 10.38 6.79
C ILE A 42 -8.14 9.97 5.92
N ALA A 43 -7.19 9.21 6.47
CA ALA A 43 -6.04 8.70 5.71
C ALA A 43 -6.48 7.82 4.52
N LEU A 44 -7.45 6.93 4.72
CA LEU A 44 -8.03 6.11 3.64
C LEU A 44 -8.73 6.97 2.57
N GLY A 45 -9.42 8.05 2.98
CA GLY A 45 -9.99 9.02 2.04
C GLY A 45 -8.92 9.74 1.21
N ILE A 46 -7.83 10.17 1.85
CA ILE A 46 -6.69 10.81 1.17
C ILE A 46 -6.04 9.83 0.19
N TYR A 47 -5.87 8.57 0.56
CA TYR A 47 -5.37 7.53 -0.34
C TYR A 47 -6.18 7.46 -1.64
N GLY A 48 -7.51 7.45 -1.54
CA GLY A 48 -8.38 7.43 -2.72
C GLY A 48 -8.11 8.61 -3.66
N LEU A 49 -7.85 9.81 -3.11
CA LEU A 49 -7.48 10.99 -3.90
C LEU A 49 -6.08 10.84 -4.51
N VAL A 50 -5.08 10.39 -3.74
CA VAL A 50 -3.71 10.19 -4.23
C VAL A 50 -3.66 9.16 -5.36
N ALA A 51 -4.46 8.09 -5.27
CA ALA A 51 -4.55 7.07 -6.31
C ALA A 51 -5.04 7.65 -7.67
N THR A 52 -5.91 8.66 -7.65
CA THR A 52 -6.39 9.33 -8.88
C THR A 52 -5.36 10.25 -9.53
N LEU A 53 -4.29 10.63 -8.82
CA LEU A 53 -3.22 11.47 -9.37
C LEU A 53 -2.21 10.70 -10.23
N GLN A 54 -2.39 9.38 -10.37
CA GLN A 54 -1.52 8.54 -11.16
C GLN A 54 -1.66 8.87 -12.67
N PRO A 55 -0.57 9.06 -13.43
CA PRO A 55 -0.60 9.66 -14.76
C PRO A 55 -0.91 8.67 -15.89
N ASP A 56 -1.02 7.37 -15.62
CA ASP A 56 -1.40 6.36 -16.63
C ASP A 56 -2.93 6.25 -16.69
N ALA A 57 -3.49 6.23 -17.90
CA ALA A 57 -4.94 6.16 -18.11
C ALA A 57 -5.49 4.74 -17.92
N ASN A 58 -4.63 3.72 -17.90
CA ASN A 58 -5.05 2.34 -17.80
C ASN A 58 -5.24 1.93 -16.33
N PHE A 59 -6.37 2.34 -15.75
CA PHE A 59 -6.76 2.12 -14.35
C PHE A 59 -6.52 0.67 -13.90
N GLY A 60 -6.88 -0.32 -14.72
CA GLY A 60 -6.73 -1.73 -14.38
C GLY A 60 -5.27 -2.17 -14.21
N ARG A 61 -4.35 -1.67 -15.06
CA ARG A 61 -2.92 -2.00 -14.95
C ARG A 61 -2.27 -1.32 -13.75
N ILE A 62 -2.66 -0.07 -13.46
CA ILE A 62 -2.22 0.66 -12.25
C ILE A 62 -2.64 -0.10 -11.00
N LEU A 63 -3.92 -0.48 -10.89
CA LEU A 63 -4.43 -1.13 -9.68
C LEU A 63 -3.80 -2.52 -9.48
N ALA A 64 -3.62 -3.28 -10.56
CA ALA A 64 -2.96 -4.57 -10.50
C ALA A 64 -1.46 -4.45 -10.13
N ALA A 65 -0.77 -3.44 -10.64
CA ALA A 65 0.60 -3.11 -10.25
C ALA A 65 0.70 -2.65 -8.79
N TYR A 66 -0.25 -1.84 -8.35
CA TYR A 66 -0.31 -1.35 -6.99
C TYR A 66 -0.51 -2.49 -5.98
N GLY A 67 -1.31 -3.50 -6.33
CA GLY A 67 -1.52 -4.68 -5.47
C GLY A 67 -0.23 -5.36 -5.03
N GLY A 68 0.79 -5.45 -5.90
CA GLY A 68 2.08 -6.01 -5.49
C GLY A 68 2.91 -5.07 -4.60
N VAL A 69 2.84 -3.76 -4.83
CA VAL A 69 3.45 -2.74 -3.94
C VAL A 69 2.77 -2.77 -2.57
N PHE A 70 1.46 -2.96 -2.53
CA PHE A 70 0.67 -3.08 -1.31
C PHE A 70 1.09 -4.29 -0.47
N VAL A 71 1.31 -5.45 -1.09
CA VAL A 71 1.79 -6.66 -0.37
C VAL A 71 3.16 -6.39 0.28
N ALA A 72 4.13 -5.92 -0.50
CA ALA A 72 5.47 -5.62 0.01
C ALA A 72 5.44 -4.51 1.09
N GLY A 73 4.64 -3.47 0.86
CA GLY A 73 4.45 -2.36 1.80
C GLY A 73 3.80 -2.80 3.11
N SER A 74 2.82 -3.70 3.06
CA SER A 74 2.12 -4.19 4.25
C SER A 74 3.04 -5.02 5.14
N LEU A 75 3.88 -5.86 4.54
CA LEU A 75 4.91 -6.61 5.27
C LEU A 75 5.94 -5.67 5.92
N LEU A 76 6.40 -4.67 5.17
CA LEU A 76 7.34 -3.68 5.70
C LEU A 76 6.72 -2.86 6.85
N TRP A 77 5.45 -2.47 6.70
CA TRP A 77 4.72 -1.75 7.74
C TRP A 77 4.56 -2.60 9.01
N ALA A 78 4.20 -3.88 8.85
CA ALA A 78 4.09 -4.81 9.98
C ALA A 78 5.43 -4.99 10.70
N VAL A 79 6.55 -5.01 9.97
CA VAL A 79 7.91 -5.02 10.57
C VAL A 79 8.15 -3.77 11.40
N MET A 80 7.82 -2.60 10.86
CA MET A 80 8.12 -1.30 11.48
C MET A 80 7.21 -0.97 12.67
N MET A 81 5.91 -1.26 12.55
CA MET A 81 4.90 -0.82 13.52
C MET A 81 4.49 -1.92 14.50
N ASP A 82 4.41 -3.16 14.03
CA ASP A 82 3.91 -4.30 14.82
C ASP A 82 5.03 -5.26 15.25
N GLY A 83 6.29 -4.98 14.88
CA GLY A 83 7.45 -5.82 15.22
C GLY A 83 7.44 -7.19 14.56
N PHE A 84 6.65 -7.37 13.49
CA PHE A 84 6.53 -8.61 12.75
C PHE A 84 7.89 -9.03 12.17
N ARG A 85 8.20 -10.33 12.23
CA ARG A 85 9.42 -10.90 11.65
C ARG A 85 9.03 -11.71 10.43
N PRO A 86 9.22 -11.17 9.20
CA PRO A 86 8.83 -11.86 7.98
C PRO A 86 9.60 -13.16 7.88
N ASP A 87 8.86 -14.22 7.56
CA ASP A 87 9.44 -15.51 7.32
C ASP A 87 9.98 -15.61 5.88
N ARG A 88 10.59 -16.76 5.55
CA ARG A 88 11.15 -16.96 4.21
C ARG A 88 10.04 -16.99 3.14
N TYR A 89 8.83 -17.41 3.49
CA TYR A 89 7.69 -17.49 2.58
C TYR A 89 7.08 -16.11 2.31
N ASP A 90 7.03 -15.22 3.30
CA ASP A 90 6.61 -13.83 3.17
C ASP A 90 7.52 -13.08 2.21
N ILE A 91 8.83 -13.26 2.34
CA ILE A 91 9.82 -12.64 1.46
C ILE A 91 9.68 -13.17 0.03
N ILE A 92 9.56 -14.49 -0.13
CA ILE A 92 9.36 -15.11 -1.46
C ILE A 92 8.03 -14.63 -2.07
N GLY A 93 6.96 -14.58 -1.30
CA GLY A 93 5.65 -14.10 -1.73
C GLY A 93 5.70 -12.64 -2.17
N ALA A 94 6.35 -11.77 -1.39
CA ALA A 94 6.56 -10.37 -1.74
C ALA A 94 7.33 -10.23 -3.06
N LEU A 95 8.41 -11.01 -3.24
CA LEU A 95 9.18 -11.02 -4.48
C LEU A 95 8.35 -11.48 -5.68
N ILE A 96 7.53 -12.53 -5.53
CA ILE A 96 6.62 -12.99 -6.59
C ILE A 96 5.62 -11.90 -6.95
N CYS A 97 5.02 -11.23 -5.97
CA CYS A 97 4.12 -10.12 -6.19
C CYS A 97 4.80 -8.98 -6.96
N LEU A 98 6.00 -8.57 -6.54
CA LEU A 98 6.77 -7.51 -7.22
C LEU A 98 7.18 -7.91 -8.65
N CYS A 99 7.54 -9.17 -8.89
CA CYS A 99 7.77 -9.70 -10.23
C CYS A 99 6.49 -9.61 -11.10
N GLY A 100 5.33 -9.96 -10.52
CA GLY A 100 4.03 -9.80 -11.17
C GLY A 100 3.74 -8.36 -11.57
N VAL A 101 4.04 -7.39 -10.70
CA VAL A 101 3.96 -5.95 -11.02
C VAL A 101 4.85 -5.61 -12.21
N GLY A 102 6.08 -6.12 -12.22
CA GLY A 102 7.04 -5.94 -13.30
C GLY A 102 6.47 -6.42 -14.65
N VAL A 103 5.87 -7.61 -14.66
CA VAL A 103 5.23 -8.18 -15.85
C VAL A 103 4.03 -7.33 -16.29
N ILE A 104 3.12 -7.00 -15.37
CA ILE A 104 1.88 -6.27 -15.69
C ILE A 104 2.17 -4.85 -16.22
N MET A 105 3.17 -4.17 -15.67
CA MET A 105 3.53 -2.80 -16.09
C MET A 105 4.45 -2.76 -17.31
N TYR A 106 5.43 -3.65 -17.40
CA TYR A 106 6.55 -3.52 -18.34
C TYR A 106 6.63 -4.61 -19.41
N ALA A 107 6.00 -5.77 -19.25
CA ALA A 107 5.87 -6.71 -20.36
C ALA A 107 4.86 -6.11 -21.36
N ARG A 108 5.37 -5.77 -22.55
CA ARG A 108 4.57 -5.31 -23.69
C ARG A 108 4.15 -6.48 -24.55
#